data_AF-A0A2I1TYG5-F1
#
_entry.id   AF-A0A2I1TYG5-F1
#
_cell.length_a   1.000
_cell.length_b   1.000
_cell.length_c   1.000
_cell.angle_alpha   90.00
_cell.angle_beta   90.00
_cell.angle_gamma   90.00
#
_symmetry.space_group_name_H-M   'P 1'
#
loop_
_entity.id
_entity.type
_entity.pdbx_description
1 polymer ?
#
loop_
_entity_poly.entity_id
_entity_poly.type
_entity_poly.pdbx_seq_one_letter_code
_entity_poly.pdbx_strand_id
1 'polypeptide(L)'
;MIDKPVKNLFLTFFFCKMTKIINFLTNILVKKKKMCYNKFKLRNRKQKGAMMWVVFILFMIFFYSNNSKKIKKLENKIKRIEQKQKENKEMSRILKELIGKTPTIVGQVFGTDNWEVVDVDEEWVKLRRVNKKGKEKFKLQRIEDIQTVEFDGK
;
A
#
# COMPACT_ATOMS: atom_id res chain seq x y z
N MET A 1 -78.78 39.85 -54.12
CA MET A 1 -77.58 40.41 -53.45
C MET A 1 -77.29 39.66 -52.15
N ILE A 2 -76.87 38.38 -52.16
CA ILE A 2 -76.40 37.67 -50.94
C ILE A 2 -75.39 36.59 -51.34
N ASP A 3 -74.16 36.95 -51.75
CA ASP A 3 -73.12 35.93 -52.09
C ASP A 3 -71.68 36.31 -51.67
N LYS A 4 -71.46 37.56 -51.23
CA LYS A 4 -70.15 38.07 -50.82
C LYS A 4 -69.76 37.82 -49.35
N PRO A 5 -70.65 37.90 -48.34
CA PRO A 5 -70.23 37.78 -46.94
C PRO A 5 -69.90 36.33 -46.51
N VAL A 6 -70.58 35.33 -47.11
CA VAL A 6 -70.41 33.91 -46.75
C VAL A 6 -69.04 33.36 -47.15
N LYS A 7 -68.50 33.79 -48.29
CA LYS A 7 -67.16 33.37 -48.77
C LYS A 7 -66.03 33.92 -47.91
N ASN A 8 -66.16 35.12 -47.36
CA ASN A 8 -65.13 35.76 -46.52
C ASN A 8 -65.03 35.10 -45.13
N LEU A 9 -66.17 34.72 -44.56
CA LEU A 9 -66.22 33.97 -43.29
C LEU A 9 -65.66 32.55 -43.44
N PHE A 10 -65.92 31.90 -44.58
CA PHE A 10 -65.36 30.60 -44.91
C PHE A 10 -63.83 30.69 -45.06
N LEU A 11 -63.31 31.62 -45.86
CA LEU A 11 -61.86 31.80 -46.06
C LEU A 11 -61.13 32.01 -44.71
N THR A 12 -61.62 32.91 -43.87
CA THR A 12 -61.02 33.21 -42.56
C THR A 12 -61.01 32.00 -41.62
N PHE A 13 -62.06 31.18 -41.62
CA PHE A 13 -62.10 29.92 -40.90
C PHE A 13 -61.05 28.92 -41.42
N PHE A 14 -60.90 28.78 -42.74
CA PHE A 14 -59.88 27.92 -43.34
C PHE A 14 -58.46 28.39 -43.00
N PHE A 15 -58.18 29.69 -43.13
CA PHE A 15 -56.86 30.23 -42.77
C PHE A 15 -56.54 30.03 -41.30
N CYS A 16 -57.49 30.25 -40.39
CA CYS A 16 -57.31 29.97 -38.96
C CYS A 16 -57.01 28.49 -38.68
N LYS A 17 -57.72 27.58 -39.35
CA LYS A 17 -57.49 26.13 -39.24
C LYS A 17 -56.12 25.74 -39.78
N MET A 18 -55.68 26.34 -40.89
CA MET A 18 -54.34 26.14 -41.47
C MET A 18 -53.23 26.64 -40.54
N THR A 19 -53.39 27.81 -39.90
CA THR A 19 -52.40 28.30 -38.93
C THR A 19 -52.27 27.38 -37.72
N LYS A 20 -53.39 26.84 -37.21
CA LYS A 20 -53.37 25.84 -36.13
C LYS A 20 -52.63 24.57 -36.53
N ILE A 21 -52.82 24.08 -37.75
CA ILE A 21 -52.12 22.90 -38.27
C ILE A 21 -50.62 23.18 -38.41
N ILE A 22 -50.24 24.34 -38.93
CA ILE A 22 -48.83 24.74 -39.06
C ILE A 22 -48.17 24.84 -37.67
N ASN A 23 -48.82 25.48 -36.70
CA ASN A 23 -48.31 25.58 -35.32
C ASN A 23 -48.19 24.21 -34.63
N PHE A 24 -49.10 23.29 -34.94
CA PHE A 24 -49.02 21.92 -34.43
C PHE A 24 -47.81 21.17 -35.02
N LEU A 25 -47.59 21.28 -36.33
CA LEU A 25 -46.47 20.66 -37.04
C LEU A 25 -45.13 21.23 -36.58
N THR A 26 -45.02 22.56 -36.39
CA THR A 26 -43.79 23.19 -35.88
C THR A 26 -43.48 22.75 -34.45
N ASN A 27 -44.49 22.66 -33.56
CA ASN A 27 -44.30 22.16 -32.20
C ASN A 27 -43.81 20.70 -32.18
N ILE A 28 -44.34 19.83 -33.04
CA ILE A 28 -43.86 18.44 -33.18
C ILE A 28 -42.40 18.41 -33.65
N LEU A 29 -42.03 19.21 -34.65
CA LEU A 29 -40.67 19.32 -35.17
C LEU A 29 -39.68 19.80 -34.10
N VAL A 30 -40.05 20.85 -33.34
CA VAL A 30 -39.24 21.38 -32.24
C VAL A 30 -39.06 20.33 -31.15
N LYS A 31 -40.13 19.60 -30.78
CA LYS A 31 -40.08 18.54 -29.77
C LYS A 31 -39.17 17.39 -30.21
N LYS A 32 -39.25 16.96 -31.47
CA LYS A 32 -38.35 15.94 -32.04
C LYS A 32 -36.89 16.38 -32.03
N LYS A 33 -36.59 17.61 -32.46
CA LYS A 33 -35.21 18.16 -32.42
C LYS A 33 -34.65 18.21 -30.99
N LYS A 34 -35.44 18.68 -30.01
CA LYS A 34 -35.05 18.70 -28.59
C LYS A 34 -34.76 17.30 -28.05
N MET A 35 -35.58 16.31 -28.40
CA MET A 35 -35.39 14.92 -27.98
C MET A 35 -34.09 14.33 -28.55
N CYS A 36 -33.80 14.55 -29.84
CA CYS A 36 -32.55 14.11 -30.48
C CYS A 36 -31.31 14.76 -29.84
N TYR A 37 -31.34 16.08 -29.62
CA TYR A 37 -30.24 16.79 -28.96
C TYR A 37 -29.99 16.24 -27.55
N ASN A 38 -31.04 16.00 -26.77
CA ASN A 38 -30.89 15.49 -25.41
C ASN A 38 -30.32 14.06 -25.39
N LYS A 39 -30.77 13.19 -26.31
CA LYS A 39 -30.22 11.82 -26.46
C LYS A 39 -28.74 11.83 -26.85
N PHE A 40 -28.33 12.71 -27.76
CA PHE A 40 -26.93 12.88 -28.14
C PHE A 40 -26.07 13.41 -26.98
N LYS A 41 -26.57 14.44 -26.27
CA LYS A 41 -25.90 15.01 -25.08
C LYS A 41 -25.70 13.96 -23.99
N LEU A 42 -26.69 13.11 -23.74
CA LEU A 42 -26.59 12.00 -22.79
C LEU A 42 -25.57 10.94 -23.23
N ARG A 43 -25.54 10.58 -24.52
CA ARG A 43 -24.54 9.65 -25.08
C ARG A 43 -23.12 10.18 -24.90
N ASN A 44 -22.87 11.44 -25.25
CA ASN A 44 -21.56 12.07 -25.07
C ASN A 44 -21.16 12.16 -23.60
N ARG A 45 -22.09 12.48 -22.68
CA ARG A 45 -21.79 12.47 -21.24
C ARG A 45 -21.44 11.07 -20.73
N LYS A 46 -22.18 10.03 -21.14
CA LYS A 46 -21.88 8.63 -20.79
C LYS A 46 -20.52 8.20 -21.34
N GLN A 47 -20.21 8.55 -22.59
CA GLN A 47 -18.93 8.23 -23.21
C GLN A 47 -17.77 8.96 -22.53
N LYS A 48 -17.91 10.26 -22.21
CA LYS A 48 -16.92 11.01 -21.43
C LYS A 48 -16.69 10.41 -20.04
N GLY A 49 -17.77 10.01 -19.36
CA GLY A 49 -17.69 9.31 -18.07
C GLY A 49 -16.91 8.00 -18.20
N ALA A 50 -17.24 7.15 -19.18
CA ALA A 50 -16.52 5.89 -19.43
C ALA A 50 -15.03 6.11 -19.74
N MET A 51 -14.70 7.10 -20.57
CA MET A 51 -13.30 7.45 -20.87
C MET A 51 -12.54 7.91 -19.62
N MET A 52 -13.19 8.67 -18.74
CA MET A 52 -12.60 9.12 -17.47
C MET A 52 -12.31 7.93 -16.53
N TRP A 53 -13.22 6.96 -16.44
CA TRP A 53 -13.00 5.72 -15.68
C TRP A 53 -11.84 4.88 -16.23
N VAL A 54 -11.72 4.75 -17.56
CA VAL A 54 -10.62 4.02 -18.19
C VAL A 54 -9.27 4.67 -17.87
N VAL A 55 -9.16 6.00 -17.97
CA VAL A 55 -7.93 6.73 -17.64
C VAL A 55 -7.57 6.56 -16.15
N PHE A 56 -8.56 6.57 -15.26
CA PHE A 56 -8.35 6.36 -13.82
C PHE A 56 -7.77 4.98 -13.52
N ILE A 57 -8.26 3.92 -14.19
CA ILE A 57 -7.74 2.56 -14.04
C ILE A 57 -6.28 2.48 -14.52
N LEU A 58 -5.96 3.07 -15.66
CA LEU A 58 -4.59 3.11 -16.18
C LEU A 58 -3.63 3.85 -15.24
N PHE A 59 -4.09 4.94 -14.64
CA PHE A 59 -3.30 5.70 -13.66
C PHE A 59 -2.99 4.88 -12.40
N MET A 60 -3.95 4.11 -11.89
CA MET A 60 -3.75 3.21 -10.74
C MET A 60 -2.71 2.12 -11.04
N ILE A 61 -2.76 1.52 -12.22
CA ILE A 61 -1.79 0.49 -12.65
C ILE A 61 -0.37 1.08 -12.74
N PHE A 62 -0.24 2.31 -13.25
CA PHE A 62 1.04 3.01 -13.33
C PHE A 62 1.63 3.29 -11.94
N PHE A 63 0.81 3.76 -11.00
CA PHE A 63 1.25 4.03 -9.64
C PHE A 63 1.68 2.76 -8.89
N TYR A 64 0.96 1.65 -9.08
CA TYR A 64 1.31 0.36 -8.50
C TYR A 64 2.67 -0.15 -9.03
N SER A 65 2.89 -0.05 -10.34
CA SER A 65 4.12 -0.52 -11.00
C SER A 65 5.38 0.23 -10.54
N ASN A 66 5.27 1.54 -10.33
CA ASN A 66 6.40 2.38 -9.89
C ASN A 66 6.92 2.02 -8.48
N ASN A 67 6.08 1.47 -7.62
CA ASN A 67 6.46 1.13 -6.24
C ASN A 67 7.11 -0.25 -6.09
N SER A 68 7.10 -1.08 -7.14
CA SER A 68 7.64 -2.45 -7.14
C SER A 68 9.10 -2.53 -6.66
N LYS A 69 9.97 -1.61 -7.10
CA LYS A 69 11.39 -1.57 -6.71
C LYS A 69 11.59 -1.26 -5.23
N LYS A 70 10.74 -0.39 -4.65
CA LYS A 70 10.77 -0.05 -3.23
C LYS A 70 10.30 -1.24 -2.39
N ILE A 71 9.23 -1.91 -2.81
CA ILE A 71 8.71 -3.12 -2.16
C ILE A 71 9.76 -4.23 -2.14
N LYS A 72 10.42 -4.52 -3.26
CA LYS A 72 11.50 -5.53 -3.32
C LYS A 72 12.68 -5.19 -2.39
N LYS A 73 13.06 -3.91 -2.30
CA LYS A 73 14.11 -3.47 -1.36
C LYS A 73 13.70 -3.66 0.10
N LEU A 74 12.42 -3.39 0.43
CA LEU A 74 11.88 -3.60 1.77
C LEU A 74 11.82 -5.10 2.11
N GLU A 75 11.35 -5.93 1.20
CA GLU A 75 11.30 -7.39 1.38
C GLU A 75 12.69 -7.99 1.67
N ASN A 76 13.71 -7.57 0.91
CA ASN A 76 15.09 -8.01 1.13
C ASN A 76 15.65 -7.54 2.48
N LYS A 77 15.28 -6.35 2.96
CA LYS A 77 15.68 -5.86 4.29
C LYS A 77 15.01 -6.67 5.40
N ILE A 78 13.73 -6.99 5.26
CA ILE A 78 12.99 -7.83 6.22
C ILE A 78 13.63 -9.23 6.30
N LYS A 79 13.91 -9.87 5.15
CA LYS A 79 14.57 -11.19 5.10
C LYS A 79 15.93 -11.19 5.83
N ARG A 80 16.73 -10.13 5.67
CA ARG A 80 18.02 -10.01 6.38
C ARG A 80 17.85 -9.87 7.89
N ILE A 81 16.83 -9.13 8.34
CA ILE A 81 16.55 -8.96 9.78
C ILE A 81 16.02 -10.26 10.38
N GLU A 82 15.11 -10.95 9.68
CA GLU A 82 14.58 -12.24 10.10
C GLU A 82 15.69 -13.29 10.23
N GLN A 83 16.62 -13.33 9.28
CA GLN A 83 17.80 -14.21 9.35
C GLN A 83 18.69 -13.89 10.56
N LYS A 84 19.00 -12.60 10.80
CA LYS A 84 19.78 -12.17 11.97
C LYS A 84 19.11 -12.52 13.30
N GLN A 85 17.80 -12.36 13.40
CA GLN A 85 17.05 -12.76 14.59
C GLN A 85 17.11 -14.28 14.82
N LYS A 86 17.03 -15.07 13.75
CA LYS A 86 17.15 -16.53 13.83
C LYS A 86 18.54 -16.95 14.29
N GLU A 87 19.59 -16.34 13.73
CA GLU A 87 20.99 -16.55 14.16
C GLU A 87 21.20 -16.15 15.63
N ASN A 88 20.67 -15.01 16.07
CA ASN A 88 20.75 -14.57 17.48
C ASN A 88 20.05 -15.57 18.43
N LYS A 89 18.88 -16.10 18.02
CA LYS A 89 18.19 -17.14 18.80
C LYS A 89 19.02 -18.43 18.95
N GLU A 90 19.74 -18.83 17.90
CA GLU A 90 20.65 -19.97 17.96
C GLU A 90 21.87 -19.69 18.84
N MET A 91 22.46 -18.49 18.75
CA MET A 91 23.55 -18.06 19.63
C MET A 91 23.12 -18.02 21.11
N SER A 92 21.93 -17.48 21.42
CA SER A 92 21.38 -17.50 22.78
C SER A 92 21.21 -18.93 23.31
N ARG A 93 20.78 -19.87 22.46
CA ARG A 93 20.70 -21.29 22.83
C ARG A 93 22.07 -21.90 23.12
N ILE A 94 23.06 -21.68 22.26
CA ILE A 94 24.44 -22.18 22.45
C ILE A 94 25.03 -21.62 23.75
N LEU A 95 24.85 -20.33 24.02
CA LEU A 95 25.34 -19.70 25.24
C LEU A 95 24.67 -20.24 26.51
N LYS A 96 23.37 -20.60 26.44
CA LYS A 96 22.67 -21.27 27.55
C LYS A 96 23.27 -22.65 27.86
N GLU A 97 23.73 -23.39 26.85
CA GLU A 97 24.45 -24.67 27.06
C GLU A 97 25.85 -24.49 27.67
N LEU A 98 26.38 -23.25 27.67
CA LEU A 98 27.68 -22.89 28.25
C LEU A 98 27.58 -22.30 29.67
N ILE A 99 26.37 -22.19 30.24
CA ILE A 99 26.19 -21.75 31.62
C ILE A 99 26.94 -22.69 32.58
N GLY A 100 27.74 -22.12 33.49
CA GLY A 100 28.54 -22.89 34.45
C GLY A 100 29.84 -23.48 33.89
N LYS A 101 30.15 -23.25 32.61
CA LYS A 101 31.46 -23.54 32.02
C LYS A 101 32.32 -22.27 32.02
N THR A 102 33.64 -22.44 31.84
CA THR A 102 34.59 -21.32 31.68
C THR A 102 35.05 -21.17 30.22
N PRO A 103 34.18 -20.73 29.29
CA PRO A 103 34.57 -20.51 27.91
C PRO A 103 35.50 -19.30 27.76
N THR A 104 36.31 -19.32 26.72
CA THR A 104 37.10 -18.17 26.26
C THR A 104 36.26 -17.40 25.25
N ILE A 105 35.74 -16.25 25.66
CA ILE A 105 34.85 -15.42 24.82
C ILE A 105 35.68 -14.30 24.20
N VAL A 106 35.73 -14.27 22.87
CA VAL A 106 36.37 -13.20 22.09
C VAL A 106 35.26 -12.35 21.47
N GLY A 107 35.20 -11.09 21.89
CA GLY A 107 34.30 -10.08 21.37
C GLY A 107 35.08 -8.87 20.86
N GLN A 108 34.42 -8.00 20.10
CA GLN A 108 35.05 -6.85 19.46
C GLN A 108 35.77 -5.89 20.44
N VAL A 109 35.40 -5.95 21.74
CA VAL A 109 35.97 -5.14 22.84
C VAL A 109 36.51 -6.04 23.98
N PHE A 110 36.69 -7.34 23.75
CA PHE A 110 37.16 -8.29 24.74
C PHE A 110 38.61 -8.72 24.44
N GLY A 111 39.46 -8.70 25.47
CA GLY A 111 40.73 -9.43 25.43
C GLY A 111 40.51 -10.93 25.58
N THR A 112 41.49 -11.72 25.14
CA THR A 112 41.55 -13.18 25.27
C THR A 112 41.70 -13.59 26.73
N ASP A 113 40.59 -13.65 27.46
CA ASP A 113 40.56 -14.08 28.85
C ASP A 113 39.40 -15.04 29.10
N ASN A 114 39.60 -15.99 30.01
CA ASN A 114 38.58 -16.95 30.41
C ASN A 114 37.54 -16.27 31.32
N TRP A 115 36.27 -16.33 30.94
CA TRP A 115 35.16 -15.83 31.74
C TRP A 115 34.20 -16.96 32.04
N GLU A 116 33.62 -16.97 33.25
CA GLU A 116 32.54 -17.88 33.60
C GLU A 116 31.20 -17.28 33.16
N VAL A 117 30.39 -18.05 32.43
CA VAL A 117 29.04 -17.63 32.05
C VAL A 117 28.10 -17.96 33.21
N VAL A 118 27.57 -16.93 33.88
CA VAL A 118 26.67 -17.10 35.03
C VAL A 118 25.22 -17.11 34.59
N ASP A 119 24.87 -16.23 33.65
CA ASP A 119 23.48 -16.08 33.19
C ASP A 119 23.41 -15.55 31.76
N VAL A 120 22.38 -15.94 31.03
CA VAL A 120 22.16 -15.59 29.61
C VAL A 120 20.68 -15.24 29.39
N ASP A 121 20.45 -13.97 29.08
CA ASP A 121 19.16 -13.44 28.62
C ASP A 121 19.06 -13.48 27.08
N GLU A 122 17.95 -13.01 26.50
CA GLU A 122 17.75 -12.98 25.04
C GLU A 122 18.69 -12.01 24.31
N GLU A 123 19.16 -10.96 24.98
CA GLU A 123 20.06 -9.95 24.37
C GLU A 123 21.40 -9.80 25.10
N TRP A 124 21.50 -10.26 26.35
CA TRP A 124 22.64 -9.99 27.23
C TRP A 124 23.21 -11.27 27.84
N VAL A 125 24.52 -11.28 28.03
CA VAL A 125 25.26 -12.34 28.73
C VAL A 125 25.93 -11.73 29.95
N LYS A 126 25.71 -12.36 31.11
CA LYS A 126 26.37 -12.01 32.36
C LYS A 126 27.58 -12.90 32.59
N LEU A 127 28.75 -12.28 32.53
CA LEU A 127 30.03 -12.92 32.75
C LEU A 127 30.57 -12.62 34.13
N ARG A 128 31.15 -13.62 34.78
CA ARG A 128 31.85 -13.50 36.06
C ARG A 128 33.31 -13.89 35.90
N ARG A 129 34.18 -13.14 36.56
CA ARG A 129 35.59 -13.49 36.75
C ARG A 129 35.95 -13.36 38.21
N VAL A 130 36.68 -14.35 38.72
CA VAL A 130 37.33 -14.28 40.03
C VAL A 130 38.81 -14.00 39.78
N ASN A 131 39.31 -12.86 40.28
CA ASN A 131 40.73 -12.57 40.22
C ASN A 131 41.50 -13.43 41.24
N LYS A 132 42.83 -13.58 41.07
CA LYS A 132 43.73 -14.26 42.03
C LYS A 132 43.65 -13.72 43.48
N LYS A 133 43.05 -12.54 43.69
CA LYS A 133 42.81 -11.90 45.00
C LYS A 133 41.39 -12.16 45.56
N GLY A 134 40.63 -13.10 45.00
CA GLY A 134 39.26 -13.45 45.44
C GLY A 134 38.17 -12.41 45.11
N LYS A 135 38.51 -11.30 44.44
CA LYS A 135 37.52 -10.29 44.04
C LYS A 135 36.77 -10.72 42.79
N GLU A 136 35.45 -10.77 42.89
CA GLU A 136 34.53 -11.05 41.79
C GLU A 136 34.29 -9.80 40.94
N LYS A 137 34.33 -9.96 39.62
CA LYS A 137 33.94 -8.93 38.65
C LYS A 137 32.83 -9.48 37.78
N PHE A 138 31.75 -8.72 37.67
CA PHE A 138 30.66 -9.00 36.73
C PHE A 138 30.75 -8.06 35.54
N LYS A 139 30.49 -8.58 34.34
CA LYS A 139 30.41 -7.79 33.12
C LYS A 139 29.22 -8.26 32.30
N LEU A 140 28.43 -7.31 31.80
CA LEU A 140 27.31 -7.56 30.89
C LEU A 140 27.77 -7.25 29.46
N GLN A 141 27.48 -8.16 28.54
CA GLN A 141 27.81 -8.01 27.12
C GLN A 141 26.62 -8.40 26.25
N ARG A 142 26.41 -7.69 25.13
CA ARG A 142 25.38 -8.07 24.16
C ARG A 142 25.79 -9.33 23.39
N ILE A 143 24.83 -10.19 23.09
CA ILE A 143 25.05 -11.41 22.28
C ILE A 143 25.56 -11.06 20.88
N GLU A 144 25.07 -9.97 20.29
CA GLU A 144 25.45 -9.52 18.94
C GLU A 144 26.93 -9.11 18.80
N ASP A 145 27.60 -8.76 19.90
CA ASP A 145 28.99 -8.29 19.90
C ASP A 145 30.01 -9.44 20.10
N ILE A 146 29.52 -10.66 20.35
CA ILE A 146 30.33 -11.86 20.53
C ILE A 146 30.66 -12.43 19.15
N GLN A 147 31.95 -12.55 18.83
CA GLN A 147 32.39 -13.05 17.52
C GLN A 147 32.71 -14.54 17.58
N THR A 148 33.47 -14.96 18.59
CA THR A 148 33.91 -16.35 18.73
C THR A 148 33.86 -16.78 20.18
N VAL A 149 33.42 -18.02 20.39
CA VAL A 149 33.45 -18.69 21.69
C VAL A 149 34.28 -19.95 21.53
N GLU A 150 35.43 -20.01 22.21
CA GLU A 150 36.28 -21.20 22.26
C GLU A 150 36.05 -21.91 23.60
N PHE A 151 35.93 -23.23 23.54
CA PHE A 151 35.77 -24.06 24.72
C PHE A 151 36.78 -25.21 24.70
N ASP A 152 37.62 -25.26 25.73
CA ASP A 152 38.49 -26.42 25.96
C ASP A 152 37.64 -27.54 26.58
N GLY A 153 37.22 -28.49 25.74
CA GLY A 153 36.57 -29.71 26.18
C GLY A 153 37.53 -30.59 26.98
N LYS A 154 37.37 -30.63 28.29
CA LYS A 154 37.85 -31.72 29.14
C LYS A 154 36.72 -32.68 29.44
#